data_AF-A0A9W9EUN2-F1
#
_entry.id   AF-A0A9W9EUN2-F1
#
_cell.length_a   1.000
_cell.length_b   1.000
_cell.length_c   1.000
_cell.angle_alpha   90.00
_cell.angle_beta   90.00
_cell.angle_gamma   90.00
#
_symmetry.space_group_name_H-M   'P 1'
#
loop_
_entity.id
_entity.type
_entity.pdbx_description
1 polymer ?
#
loop_
_entity_poly.entity_id
_entity_poly.type
_entity_poly.pdbx_seq_one_letter_code
_entity_poly.pdbx_strand_id
1 'polypeptide(L)'
;MKFTAVLATVAALAGSANAFYGQMAASAYELNEGGNYQVIYLTDYNTGSTYQGTLYGGFNACTSTECNVGFYETSPGGYDFTAAMWRTSDGCHNIDFNGAFSAGHGYCCGSLPCDFSA
;
A
#
# COMPACT_ATOMS: atom_id res chain seq x y z
N MET A 1 13.21 -44.39 30.61
CA MET A 1 13.27 -43.67 29.31
C MET A 1 11.88 -43.69 28.70
N LYS A 2 11.32 -42.53 28.35
CA LYS A 2 10.22 -42.36 27.38
C LYS A 2 10.08 -40.85 27.14
N PHE A 3 10.70 -40.37 26.07
CA PHE A 3 10.54 -39.00 25.58
C PHE A 3 9.28 -38.97 24.72
N THR A 4 8.29 -38.20 25.15
CA THR A 4 7.09 -37.93 24.38
C THR A 4 7.43 -36.86 23.34
N ALA A 5 7.50 -37.27 22.08
CA ALA A 5 7.69 -36.35 20.95
C ALA A 5 6.43 -35.49 20.80
N VAL A 6 6.57 -34.19 21.00
CA VAL A 6 5.55 -33.20 20.60
C VAL A 6 5.71 -33.00 19.11
N LEU A 7 4.72 -33.50 18.35
CA LEU A 7 4.58 -33.25 16.92
C LEU A 7 4.26 -31.76 16.72
N ALA A 8 5.29 -30.97 16.39
CA ALA A 8 5.10 -29.64 15.85
C ALA A 8 4.50 -29.77 14.44
N THR A 9 3.20 -29.55 14.32
CA THR A 9 2.55 -29.28 13.03
C THR A 9 3.06 -27.94 12.52
N VAL A 10 4.12 -27.97 11.71
CA VAL A 10 4.45 -26.85 10.84
C VAL A 10 3.35 -26.83 9.79
N ALA A 11 2.36 -25.95 9.97
CA ALA A 11 1.46 -25.59 8.90
C ALA A 11 2.32 -24.90 7.83
N ALA A 12 2.80 -25.67 6.87
CA ALA A 12 3.38 -25.16 5.64
C ALA A 12 2.24 -24.48 4.87
N LEU A 13 2.04 -23.18 5.10
CA LEU A 13 1.21 -22.34 4.25
C LEU A 13 2.03 -22.02 2.99
N ALA A 14 2.23 -23.03 2.16
CA ALA A 14 2.60 -22.83 0.76
C ALA A 14 1.33 -22.41 0.01
N GLY A 15 0.99 -21.13 0.10
CA GLY A 15 -0.03 -20.48 -0.70
C GLY A 15 0.54 -19.12 -1.10
N SER A 16 0.58 -18.86 -2.41
CA SER A 16 0.88 -17.58 -3.09
C SER A 16 1.41 -16.46 -2.18
N ALA A 17 2.66 -16.02 -2.41
CA ALA A 17 3.19 -14.78 -1.83
C ALA A 17 2.07 -13.74 -1.74
N ASN A 18 1.79 -13.24 -0.53
CA ASN A 18 0.67 -12.34 -0.26
C ASN A 18 0.92 -11.01 -0.98
N ALA A 19 0.59 -11.00 -2.27
CA ALA A 19 0.28 -9.82 -3.06
C ALA A 19 -0.68 -8.97 -2.21
N PHE A 20 -0.29 -7.72 -1.94
CA PHE A 20 -0.99 -6.80 -1.05
C PHE A 20 -2.50 -6.83 -1.34
N TYR A 21 -3.34 -6.97 -0.31
CA TYR A 21 -4.79 -6.86 -0.45
C TYR A 21 -5.31 -5.91 0.60
N GLY A 22 -5.96 -4.83 0.17
CA GLY A 22 -6.23 -3.76 1.10
C GLY A 22 -6.98 -2.59 0.50
N GLN A 23 -6.99 -1.51 1.27
CA GLN A 23 -7.64 -0.26 0.94
C GLN A 23 -6.64 0.84 0.67
N MET A 24 -6.92 1.65 -0.34
CA MET A 24 -6.29 2.94 -0.58
C MET A 24 -7.27 4.06 -0.21
N ALA A 25 -6.79 5.03 0.57
CA ALA A 25 -7.50 6.27 0.87
C ALA A 25 -6.59 7.47 0.68
N ALA A 26 -7.18 8.66 0.53
CA ALA A 26 -6.43 9.91 0.48
C ALA A 26 -7.11 10.97 1.35
N SER A 27 -6.32 11.84 1.98
CA SER A 27 -6.82 13.03 2.64
C SER A 27 -7.46 14.01 1.65
N ALA A 28 -8.12 15.04 2.17
CA ALA A 28 -8.37 16.24 1.40
C ALA A 28 -7.04 16.84 0.90
N TYR A 29 -7.12 17.67 -0.14
CA TYR A 29 -5.98 18.47 -0.56
C TYR A 29 -5.62 19.47 0.53
N GLU A 30 -4.37 19.39 0.98
CA GLU A 30 -3.78 20.31 1.95
C GLU A 30 -2.72 21.19 1.29
N LEU A 31 -2.39 22.31 1.94
CA LEU A 31 -1.45 23.31 1.46
C LEU A 31 -0.33 23.49 2.50
N ASN A 32 0.92 23.43 2.04
CA ASN A 32 2.08 23.85 2.82
C ASN A 32 3.01 24.74 1.97
N GLU A 33 4.16 25.11 2.52
CA GLU A 33 5.16 25.93 1.83
C GLU A 33 5.66 25.30 0.52
N GLY A 34 5.63 23.96 0.42
CA GLY A 34 5.98 23.19 -0.78
C GLY A 34 4.84 23.02 -1.79
N GLY A 35 3.66 23.58 -1.53
CA GLY A 35 2.49 23.52 -2.39
C GLY A 35 1.39 22.57 -1.91
N ASN A 36 0.50 22.20 -2.83
CA ASN A 36 -0.60 21.28 -2.51
C ASN A 36 -0.07 19.87 -2.29
N TYR A 37 -0.66 19.10 -1.38
CA TYR A 37 -0.39 17.67 -1.21
C TYR A 37 -1.64 16.92 -0.75
N GLN A 38 -1.57 15.59 -0.82
CA GLN A 38 -2.48 14.69 -0.13
C GLN A 38 -1.67 13.69 0.68
N VAL A 39 -2.17 13.30 1.85
CA VAL A 39 -1.69 12.13 2.56
C VAL A 39 -2.42 10.92 2.02
N ILE A 40 -1.68 9.93 1.57
CA ILE A 40 -2.20 8.64 1.12
C ILE A 40 -2.13 7.68 2.30
N TYR A 41 -3.21 6.94 2.52
CA TYR A 41 -3.30 5.89 3.53
C TYR A 41 -3.51 4.55 2.85
N LEU A 42 -2.74 3.55 3.28
CA LEU A 42 -2.89 2.16 2.85
C LEU A 42 -3.21 1.30 4.07
N THR A 43 -4.17 0.39 3.94
CA THR A 43 -4.47 -0.62 4.96
C THR A 43 -4.38 -1.99 4.33
N ASP A 44 -3.44 -2.83 4.77
CA ASP A 44 -3.34 -4.23 4.34
C ASP A 44 -4.27 -5.09 5.21
N TYR A 45 -5.26 -5.71 4.57
CA TYR A 45 -6.24 -6.55 5.25
C TYR A 45 -5.69 -7.93 5.62
N ASN A 46 -4.58 -8.37 5.02
CA ASN A 46 -3.97 -9.65 5.36
C ASN A 46 -3.24 -9.58 6.71
N THR A 47 -2.55 -8.47 6.96
CA THR A 47 -1.69 -8.29 8.14
C THR A 47 -2.33 -7.39 9.19
N GLY A 48 -3.28 -6.54 8.78
CA GLY A 48 -3.79 -5.44 9.61
C GLY A 48 -2.84 -4.24 9.68
N SER A 49 -1.75 -4.25 8.90
CA SER A 49 -0.80 -3.14 8.87
C SER A 49 -1.39 -1.92 8.17
N THR A 50 -1.03 -0.73 8.67
CA THR A 50 -1.42 0.56 8.11
C THR A 50 -0.19 1.36 7.74
N TYR A 51 -0.25 2.07 6.62
CA TYR A 51 0.86 2.87 6.10
C TYR A 51 0.36 4.24 5.68
N GLN A 52 1.23 5.24 5.75
CA GLN A 52 0.94 6.55 5.19
C GLN A 52 2.13 7.18 4.48
N GLY A 53 1.85 7.97 3.46
CA GLY A 53 2.85 8.66 2.65
C GLY A 53 2.31 9.97 2.07
N THR A 54 3.18 10.94 1.85
CA THR A 54 2.80 12.24 1.30
C THR A 54 2.96 12.25 -0.22
N LEU A 55 1.86 12.46 -0.95
CA LEU A 55 1.84 12.63 -2.39
C LEU A 55 1.77 14.13 -2.72
N TYR A 56 2.90 14.73 -3.05
CA TYR A 56 2.97 16.13 -3.45
C TYR A 56 2.22 16.38 -4.76
N GLY A 57 1.37 17.41 -4.78
CA GLY A 57 0.42 17.70 -5.84
C GLY A 57 -0.80 16.77 -5.89
N GLY A 58 -0.84 15.75 -5.02
CA GLY A 58 -1.86 14.70 -5.00
C GLY A 58 -1.98 13.95 -6.34
N PHE A 59 -3.03 13.17 -6.49
CA PHE A 59 -3.23 12.39 -7.72
C PHE A 59 -3.38 13.25 -8.98
N ASN A 60 -3.86 14.50 -8.85
CA ASN A 60 -4.00 15.43 -9.97
C ASN A 60 -2.64 15.86 -10.58
N ALA A 61 -1.55 15.84 -9.81
CA ALA A 61 -0.21 16.12 -10.35
C ALA A 61 0.43 14.89 -11.03
N CYS A 62 -0.08 13.69 -10.74
CA CYS A 62 0.49 12.42 -11.18
C CYS A 62 -0.38 11.79 -12.27
N THR A 63 -0.75 12.59 -13.28
CA THR A 63 -1.64 12.18 -14.38
C THR A 63 -0.91 11.91 -15.69
N SER A 64 0.26 12.52 -15.88
CA SER A 64 1.12 12.32 -17.06
C SER A 64 2.40 11.54 -16.75
N THR A 65 2.73 11.42 -15.47
CA THR A 65 3.93 10.74 -14.95
C THR A 65 3.62 10.08 -13.63
N GLU A 66 4.36 9.02 -13.33
CA GLU A 66 4.36 8.39 -12.01
C GLU A 66 5.06 9.29 -10.98
N CYS A 67 4.51 9.32 -9.77
CA CYS A 67 5.07 10.04 -8.63
C CYS A 67 5.53 9.04 -7.58
N ASN A 68 6.79 9.16 -7.13
CA ASN A 68 7.28 8.34 -6.05
C ASN A 68 6.79 8.87 -4.70
N VAL A 69 6.28 7.97 -3.88
CA VAL A 69 5.81 8.24 -2.52
C VAL A 69 6.55 7.33 -1.56
N GLY A 70 7.20 7.92 -0.56
CA GLY A 70 7.70 7.18 0.59
C GLY A 70 6.56 6.92 1.58
N PHE A 71 6.34 5.65 1.88
CA PHE A 71 5.40 5.18 2.89
C PHE A 71 6.16 4.74 4.13
N TYR A 72 5.61 5.09 5.29
CA TYR A 72 6.02 4.53 6.57
C TYR A 72 4.85 3.84 7.24
N GLU A 73 5.16 2.77 7.95
CA GLU A 73 4.15 2.03 8.72
C GLU A 73 3.70 2.83 9.94
N THR A 74 2.40 2.95 10.11
CA THR A 74 1.75 3.59 11.27
C THR A 74 1.24 2.58 12.29
N SER A 75 1.17 1.30 11.92
CA SER A 75 0.98 0.16 12.82
C SER A 75 2.30 -0.31 13.46
N PRO A 76 2.25 -1.15 14.50
CA PRO A 76 3.46 -1.72 15.13
C PRO A 76 4.16 -2.74 14.22
N GLY A 77 5.05 -2.27 13.36
CA GLY A 77 5.89 -3.13 12.50
C GLY A 77 7.18 -2.46 12.03
N GLY A 78 7.16 -1.15 11.79
CA GLY A 78 8.34 -0.35 11.46
C GLY A 78 8.87 -0.60 10.04
N TYR A 79 8.00 -0.97 9.10
CA TYR A 79 8.36 -1.18 7.71
C TYR A 79 8.09 0.05 6.83
N ASP A 80 9.15 0.58 6.23
CA ASP A 80 9.07 1.70 5.30
C ASP A 80 9.38 1.22 3.88
N PHE A 81 8.69 1.78 2.89
CA PHE A 81 8.90 1.44 1.48
C PHE A 81 8.58 2.63 0.56
N THR A 82 8.99 2.52 -0.71
CA THR A 82 8.66 3.52 -1.74
C THR A 82 7.77 2.88 -2.78
N ALA A 83 6.69 3.57 -3.15
CA ALA A 83 5.80 3.14 -4.22
C ALA A 83 5.69 4.22 -5.30
N ALA A 84 5.45 3.80 -6.54
CA ALA A 84 5.10 4.71 -7.64
C ALA A 84 3.58 4.84 -7.70
N MET A 85 3.05 6.05 -7.80
CA MET A 85 1.61 6.32 -7.83
C MET A 85 1.22 7.24 -8.98
N TRP A 86 0.08 6.96 -9.61
CA TRP A 86 -0.47 7.79 -10.68
C TRP A 86 -1.99 7.64 -10.79
N ARG A 87 -2.62 8.61 -11.46
CA ARG A 87 -4.04 8.57 -11.78
C ARG A 87 -4.25 8.61 -13.29
N THR A 88 -5.02 7.66 -13.79
CA THR A 88 -5.37 7.56 -15.21
C THR A 88 -6.62 8.40 -15.53
N SER A 89 -6.79 8.75 -16.81
CA SER A 89 -7.89 9.64 -17.27
C SER A 89 -9.28 9.04 -17.15
N ASP A 90 -9.38 7.71 -17.06
CA ASP A 90 -10.59 6.96 -16.70
C ASP A 90 -10.92 7.02 -15.19
N GLY A 91 -10.10 7.71 -14.40
CA GLY A 91 -10.33 7.95 -12.99
C GLY A 91 -9.82 6.85 -12.05
N CYS A 92 -8.93 5.96 -12.53
CA CYS A 92 -8.31 4.95 -11.69
C CYS A 92 -7.05 5.46 -10.99
N HIS A 93 -6.92 5.12 -9.70
CA HIS A 93 -5.75 5.38 -8.87
C HIS A 93 -4.89 4.13 -8.87
N ASN A 94 -3.63 4.28 -9.23
CA ASN A 94 -2.70 3.19 -9.44
C ASN A 94 -1.55 3.30 -8.43
N ILE A 95 -1.02 2.15 -8.07
CA ILE A 95 0.16 2.01 -7.22
C ILE A 95 1.03 0.85 -7.72
N ASP A 96 2.33 1.07 -7.84
CA ASP A 96 3.34 0.03 -7.97
C ASP A 96 4.18 0.02 -6.70
N PHE A 97 4.23 -1.12 -6.01
CA PHE A 97 4.96 -1.27 -4.75
C PHE A 97 6.48 -1.32 -4.91
N ASN A 98 7.01 -1.26 -6.14
CA ASN A 98 8.44 -1.33 -6.45
C ASN A 98 9.13 -2.53 -5.79
N GLY A 99 8.43 -3.66 -5.68
CA GLY A 99 8.90 -4.89 -5.05
C GLY A 99 8.70 -4.97 -3.53
N ALA A 100 8.13 -3.96 -2.88
CA ALA A 100 7.67 -4.07 -1.50
C ALA A 100 6.58 -5.14 -1.38
N PHE A 101 6.53 -5.86 -0.25
CA PHE A 101 5.59 -6.95 0.02
C PHE A 101 5.62 -8.13 -0.98
N SER A 102 6.59 -8.19 -1.89
CA SER A 102 6.49 -9.03 -3.10
C SER A 102 5.23 -8.74 -3.93
N ALA A 103 4.64 -7.55 -3.75
CA ALA A 103 3.51 -7.03 -4.50
C ALA A 103 4.01 -6.32 -5.76
N GLY A 104 3.18 -6.35 -6.80
CA GLY A 104 3.44 -5.67 -8.06
C GLY A 104 2.62 -4.38 -8.15
N HIS A 105 1.85 -4.31 -9.24
CA HIS A 105 0.95 -3.20 -9.54
C HIS A 105 -0.47 -3.51 -9.08
N GLY A 106 -1.10 -2.54 -8.44
CA GLY A 106 -2.52 -2.56 -8.09
C GLY A 106 -3.21 -1.26 -8.46
N TYR A 107 -4.54 -1.33 -8.57
CA TYR A 107 -5.35 -0.16 -8.89
C TYR A 107 -6.78 -0.30 -8.39
N CYS A 108 -7.43 0.84 -8.23
CA CYS A 108 -8.88 0.92 -8.03
C CYS A 108 -9.42 2.11 -8.83
N CYS A 109 -10.72 2.11 -9.14
CA CYS A 109 -11.33 3.17 -9.94
C CYS A 109 -12.46 3.88 -9.20
N GLY A 110 -12.58 5.18 -9.45
CA GLY A 110 -13.63 6.01 -8.87
C GLY A 110 -13.17 6.77 -7.63
N SER A 111 -14.05 6.81 -6.62
CA SER A 111 -13.84 7.57 -5.40
C SER A 111 -12.91 6.83 -4.44
N LEU A 112 -12.07 7.56 -3.73
CA LEU A 112 -11.36 7.04 -2.55
C LEU A 112 -12.24 7.25 -1.30
N PRO A 113 -12.22 6.35 -0.31
CA PRO A 113 -11.42 5.12 -0.27
C PRO A 113 -11.95 4.02 -1.20
N CYS A 114 -11.06 3.12 -1.60
CA CYS A 114 -11.35 2.00 -2.48
C CYS A 114 -10.49 0.78 -2.11
N ASP A 115 -10.98 -0.42 -2.40
CA ASP A 115 -10.22 -1.65 -2.18
C ASP A 115 -9.51 -2.11 -3.47
N PHE A 116 -8.35 -2.74 -3.32
CA PHE A 116 -7.54 -3.25 -4.44
C PHE A 116 -6.63 -4.41 -4.01
N SER A 117 -6.06 -5.09 -5.00
CA SER A 117 -5.03 -6.11 -4.83
C SER A 117 -3.83 -5.81 -5.74
N ALA A 118 -2.60 -6.13 -5.31
CA ALA A 118 -1.36 -5.88 -6.04
C ALA A 118 -0.30 -6.96 -5.83
#